data_AF-A0ABD4HN20-F1
#
_entry.id   AF-A0ABD4HN20-F1
#
_cell.length_a   1.000
_cell.length_b   1.000
_cell.length_c   1.000
_cell.angle_alpha   90.00
_cell.angle_beta   90.00
_cell.angle_gamma   90.00
#
_symmetry.space_group_name_H-M   'P 1'
#
loop_
_entity.id
_entity.type
_entity.pdbx_description
1 polymer ?
#
loop_
_entity_poly.entity_id
_entity_poly.type
_entity_poly.pdbx_seq_one_letter_code
_entity_poly.pdbx_strand_id
1 'polypeptide(L)'
;PNAVTIGFLFGALGQFLMIALLILFKSPTIVIAGFIPLFFDNAVIAVFANNRGGFKAACLFPFLSGIIQVGGSAVFATWIGMSKYGGYLGMFDWATAWPLFTVMMKFLGYVGIALVVVGLLIIPQLQYRKNPDGYFLIVDDYEQYAEKYHNEN
;
A
#
# COMPACT_ATOMS: atom_id res chain seq x y z
N PRO A 1 19.21 -2.45 -7.88
CA PRO A 1 19.72 -3.35 -6.81
C PRO A 1 19.62 -2.78 -5.39
N ASN A 2 20.03 -1.52 -5.14
CA ASN A 2 20.09 -0.98 -3.77
C ASN A 2 18.73 -0.53 -3.20
N ALA A 3 17.73 -0.26 -4.04
CA ALA A 3 16.45 0.30 -3.61
C ALA A 3 15.66 -0.64 -2.68
N VAL A 4 15.70 -1.95 -2.91
CA VAL A 4 15.02 -2.96 -2.07
C VAL A 4 15.53 -2.90 -0.64
N THR A 5 16.84 -2.96 -0.44
CA THR A 5 17.47 -2.91 0.89
C THR A 5 17.23 -1.58 1.58
N ILE A 6 17.33 -0.46 0.85
CA ILE A 6 17.01 0.87 1.38
C ILE A 6 15.54 0.93 1.83
N GLY A 7 14.63 0.41 1.02
CA GLY A 7 13.21 0.35 1.32
C GLY A 7 12.92 -0.41 2.61
N PHE A 8 13.49 -1.61 2.73
CA PHE A 8 13.40 -2.39 3.96
C PHE A 8 13.93 -1.62 5.18
N LEU A 9 15.11 -1.00 5.09
CA LEU A 9 15.73 -0.29 6.22
C LEU A 9 14.91 0.93 6.66
N PHE A 10 14.50 1.78 5.72
CA PHE A 10 13.73 2.98 6.05
C PHE A 10 12.28 2.66 6.41
N GLY A 11 11.69 1.63 5.80
CA GLY A 11 10.41 1.06 6.21
C GLY A 11 10.42 0.55 7.64
N ALA A 12 11.41 -0.29 7.99
CA ALA A 12 11.62 -0.78 9.35
C ALA A 12 11.80 0.36 10.35
N LEU A 13 12.60 1.38 9.99
CA LEU A 13 12.81 2.56 10.82
C LEU A 13 11.49 3.28 11.12
N GLY A 14 10.65 3.50 10.11
CA GLY A 14 9.33 4.11 10.28
C GLY A 14 8.39 3.28 11.15
N GLN A 15 8.37 1.95 10.94
CA GLN A 15 7.55 1.04 11.74
C GLN A 15 7.98 1.04 13.22
N PHE A 16 9.27 0.89 13.50
CA PHE A 16 9.77 0.87 14.88
C PHE A 16 9.58 2.20 15.59
N LEU A 17 9.76 3.33 14.88
CA LEU A 17 9.44 4.64 15.42
C LEU A 17 7.97 4.71 15.85
N MET A 18 7.05 4.28 14.97
CA MET A 18 5.62 4.34 15.29
C MET A 18 5.23 3.37 16.41
N ILE A 19 5.82 2.16 16.46
CA ILE A 19 5.61 1.23 17.58
C ILE A 19 6.05 1.87 18.91
N ALA A 20 7.22 2.50 18.93
CA ALA A 20 7.71 3.21 20.11
C ALA A 20 6.77 4.34 20.54
N LEU A 21 6.23 5.11 19.58
CA LEU A 21 5.23 6.15 19.85
C LEU A 21 3.94 5.55 20.41
N LEU A 22 3.43 4.45 19.86
CA LEU A 22 2.24 3.77 20.38
C LEU A 22 2.42 3.32 21.84
N ILE A 23 3.61 2.80 22.19
CA ILE A 23 3.95 2.42 23.56
C ILE A 23 4.04 3.65 24.47
N LEU A 24 4.77 4.69 24.04
CA LEU A 24 4.98 5.92 24.81
C LEU A 24 3.66 6.62 25.14
N PHE A 25 2.74 6.68 24.16
CA PHE A 25 1.41 7.28 24.33
C PHE A 25 0.38 6.33 24.95
N LYS A 26 0.78 5.13 25.38
CA LYS A 26 -0.10 4.12 25.99
C LYS A 26 -1.33 3.81 25.12
N SER A 27 -1.10 3.63 23.82
CA SER A 27 -2.13 3.26 22.87
C SER A 27 -2.87 1.99 23.33
N PRO A 28 -4.21 1.92 23.21
CA PRO A 28 -4.97 0.73 23.55
C PRO A 28 -4.67 -0.47 22.64
N THR A 29 -4.00 -0.25 21.51
CA THR A 29 -3.54 -1.30 20.60
C THR A 29 -2.10 -1.04 20.21
N ILE A 30 -1.28 -2.06 20.43
CA ILE A 30 0.14 -2.11 20.04
C ILE A 30 0.24 -3.08 18.87
N VAL A 31 0.97 -2.68 17.84
CA VAL A 31 1.21 -3.50 16.65
C VAL A 31 2.59 -4.12 16.75
N ILE A 32 2.68 -5.42 16.49
CA ILE A 32 3.95 -6.14 16.36
C ILE A 32 4.31 -6.18 14.88
N ALA A 33 5.52 -5.75 14.55
CA ALA A 33 5.98 -5.67 13.18
C ALA A 33 6.14 -7.08 12.57
N GLY A 34 5.37 -7.40 11.54
CA GLY A 34 5.54 -8.61 10.75
C GLY A 34 6.61 -8.42 9.68
N PHE A 35 7.44 -9.43 9.42
CA PHE A 35 8.50 -9.35 8.41
C PHE A 35 7.93 -9.07 7.00
N ILE A 36 6.78 -9.64 6.66
CA ILE A 36 6.22 -9.54 5.30
C ILE A 36 5.86 -8.09 4.94
N PRO A 37 5.00 -7.35 5.68
CA PRO A 37 4.73 -5.95 5.37
C PRO A 37 5.95 -5.05 5.51
N LEU A 38 6.83 -5.37 6.46
CA LEU A 38 8.04 -4.61 6.72
C LEU A 38 9.01 -4.69 5.53
N PHE A 39 9.19 -5.87 4.93
CA PHE A 39 10.08 -6.08 3.80
C PHE A 39 9.41 -5.82 2.46
N PHE A 40 8.35 -6.56 2.11
CA PHE A 40 7.85 -6.61 0.73
C PHE A 40 7.21 -5.29 0.28
N ASP A 41 6.31 -4.71 1.08
CA ASP A 41 5.68 -3.43 0.70
C ASP A 41 6.71 -2.32 0.57
N ASN A 42 7.55 -2.16 1.59
CA ASN A 42 8.51 -1.06 1.65
C ASN A 42 9.62 -1.21 0.60
N ALA A 43 10.02 -2.45 0.26
CA ALA A 43 10.92 -2.72 -0.85
C ALA A 43 10.30 -2.31 -2.20
N VAL A 44 9.04 -2.70 -2.46
CA VAL A 44 8.35 -2.36 -3.71
C VAL A 44 8.15 -0.84 -3.82
N ILE A 45 7.68 -0.19 -2.76
CA ILE A 45 7.55 1.28 -2.69
C ILE A 45 8.89 1.95 -2.98
N ALA A 46 9.99 1.46 -2.40
CA ALA A 46 11.31 2.01 -2.64
C ALA A 46 11.80 1.84 -4.07
N VAL A 47 11.51 0.71 -4.72
CA VAL A 47 11.87 0.48 -6.14
C VAL A 47 11.19 1.52 -7.03
N PHE A 48 9.87 1.73 -6.85
CA PHE A 48 9.12 2.73 -7.61
C PHE A 48 9.56 4.17 -7.28
N ALA A 49 9.74 4.47 -6.00
CA ALA A 49 10.19 5.78 -5.55
C ALA A 49 11.61 6.10 -6.04
N ASN A 50 12.51 5.12 -6.04
CA ASN A 50 13.87 5.30 -6.55
C ASN A 50 13.89 5.54 -8.05
N ASN A 51 13.04 4.84 -8.81
CA ASN A 51 12.94 5.04 -10.26
C ASN A 51 12.48 6.47 -10.60
N ARG A 52 11.50 7.02 -9.87
CA ARG A 52 10.93 8.34 -10.17
C ARG A 52 11.61 9.52 -9.48
N GLY A 53 12.21 9.31 -8.30
CA GLY A 53 12.71 10.38 -7.44
C GLY A 53 14.08 10.09 -6.81
N GLY A 54 14.77 9.05 -7.27
CA GLY A 54 16.10 8.68 -6.82
C GLY A 54 16.19 8.29 -5.35
N PHE A 55 17.41 8.32 -4.82
CA PHE A 55 17.73 7.82 -3.48
C PHE A 55 16.92 8.50 -2.37
N LYS A 56 16.73 9.82 -2.42
CA LYS A 56 15.99 10.55 -1.39
C LYS A 56 14.54 10.08 -1.29
N ALA A 57 13.87 9.87 -2.42
CA ALA A 57 12.53 9.33 -2.47
C ALA A 57 12.49 7.87 -1.97
N ALA A 58 13.50 7.07 -2.35
CA ALA A 58 13.66 5.69 -1.89
C ALA A 58 13.84 5.57 -0.37
N CYS A 59 14.29 6.62 0.32
CA CYS A 59 14.34 6.66 1.79
C CYS A 59 13.03 7.19 2.39
N LEU A 60 12.51 8.29 1.85
CA LEU A 60 11.38 9.01 2.44
C LEU A 60 10.06 8.21 2.37
N PHE A 61 9.71 7.67 1.20
CA PHE A 61 8.41 7.02 1.02
C PHE A 61 8.27 5.72 1.82
N PRO A 62 9.29 4.84 1.88
CA PRO A 62 9.24 3.67 2.75
C PRO A 62 9.16 4.05 4.23
N PHE A 63 9.86 5.10 4.67
CA PHE A 63 9.76 5.57 6.05
C PHE A 63 8.34 6.03 6.41
N LEU A 64 7.72 6.85 5.56
CA LEU A 64 6.33 7.28 5.74
C LEU A 64 5.36 6.10 5.67
N SER A 65 5.61 5.16 4.75
CA SER A 65 4.87 3.91 4.64
C SER A 65 4.92 3.12 5.95
N GLY A 66 6.09 2.94 6.55
CA GLY A 66 6.23 2.24 7.84
C GLY A 66 5.43 2.87 8.97
N ILE A 67 5.43 4.21 9.06
CA ILE A 67 4.62 4.94 10.05
C ILE A 67 3.13 4.69 9.81
N ILE A 68 2.68 4.82 8.56
CA ILE A 68 1.27 4.64 8.18
C ILE A 68 0.82 3.20 8.38
N GLN A 69 1.64 2.22 8.01
CA GLN A 69 1.35 0.80 8.17
C GLN A 69 1.07 0.47 9.65
N VAL A 70 1.95 0.88 10.57
CA VAL A 70 1.78 0.61 12.00
C VAL A 70 0.65 1.44 12.60
N GLY A 71 0.67 2.76 12.37
CA GLY A 71 -0.30 3.68 12.96
C GLY A 71 -1.72 3.45 12.44
N GLY A 72 -1.86 3.35 11.12
CA GLY A 72 -3.12 3.05 10.44
C GLY A 72 -3.68 1.70 10.87
N SER A 73 -2.83 0.65 10.95
CA SER A 73 -3.26 -0.66 11.44
C SER A 73 -3.72 -0.62 12.89
N ALA A 74 -3.00 0.08 13.78
CA ALA A 74 -3.40 0.21 15.18
C ALA A 74 -4.77 0.87 15.33
N VAL A 75 -4.96 2.02 14.67
CA VAL A 75 -6.23 2.76 14.68
C VAL A 75 -7.35 1.91 14.11
N PHE A 76 -7.14 1.36 12.91
CA PHE A 76 -8.19 0.69 12.18
C PHE A 76 -8.56 -0.66 12.81
N ALA A 77 -7.58 -1.48 13.21
CA ALA A 77 -7.83 -2.74 13.90
C ALA A 77 -8.56 -2.54 15.23
N THR A 78 -8.30 -1.42 15.94
CA THR A 78 -9.07 -1.05 17.14
C THR A 78 -10.52 -0.75 16.78
N TRP A 79 -10.74 0.06 15.75
CA TRP A 79 -12.07 0.51 15.35
C TRP A 79 -12.98 -0.64 14.88
N ILE A 80 -12.45 -1.56 14.07
CA ILE A 80 -13.21 -2.73 13.59
C ILE A 80 -13.25 -3.88 14.62
N GLY A 81 -12.61 -3.71 15.78
CA GLY A 81 -12.57 -4.73 16.84
C GLY A 81 -11.62 -5.91 16.57
N MET A 82 -10.83 -5.86 15.50
CA MET A 82 -9.86 -6.90 15.13
C MET A 82 -8.68 -6.98 16.10
N SER A 83 -8.37 -5.90 16.82
CA SER A 83 -7.27 -5.89 17.80
C SER A 83 -7.43 -6.94 18.91
N LYS A 84 -8.66 -7.38 19.20
CA LYS A 84 -8.95 -8.45 20.17
C LYS A 84 -8.57 -9.85 19.69
N TYR A 85 -8.44 -10.04 18.37
CA TYR A 85 -8.17 -11.34 17.75
C TYR A 85 -6.71 -11.51 17.35
N GLY A 86 -5.84 -10.53 17.64
CA GLY A 86 -4.39 -10.65 17.49
C GLY A 86 -3.86 -10.60 16.06
N GLY A 87 -4.70 -10.32 15.06
CA GLY A 87 -4.30 -10.32 13.65
C GLY A 87 -4.88 -9.17 12.83
N TYR A 88 -4.02 -8.45 12.13
CA TYR A 88 -4.37 -7.52 11.06
C TYR A 88 -3.30 -7.59 9.96
N LEU A 89 -3.67 -7.43 8.69
CA LEU A 89 -2.75 -7.74 7.58
C LEU A 89 -1.54 -6.79 7.53
N GLY A 90 -1.73 -5.52 7.89
CA GLY A 90 -0.62 -4.57 8.07
C GLY A 90 0.06 -4.08 6.79
N MET A 91 -0.36 -4.53 5.61
CA MET A 91 0.14 -4.00 4.34
C MET A 91 -0.35 -2.55 4.11
N PHE A 92 0.36 -1.78 3.27
CA PHE A 92 0.13 -0.34 3.09
C PHE A 92 -1.31 -0.03 2.65
N ASP A 93 -1.83 -0.74 1.65
CA ASP A 93 -3.21 -0.56 1.16
C ASP A 93 -4.23 -0.94 2.23
N TRP A 94 -3.88 -1.89 3.11
CA TRP A 94 -4.71 -2.30 4.24
C TRP A 94 -4.68 -1.28 5.38
N ALA A 95 -3.64 -0.44 5.47
CA ALA A 95 -3.60 0.67 6.41
C ALA A 95 -4.21 1.97 5.82
N THR A 96 -4.56 2.00 4.54
CA THR A 96 -4.98 3.22 3.83
C THR A 96 -6.29 3.07 3.03
N ALA A 97 -6.26 2.37 1.89
CA ALA A 97 -7.39 2.24 0.97
C ALA A 97 -8.53 1.37 1.54
N TRP A 98 -8.22 0.21 2.13
CA TRP A 98 -9.23 -0.67 2.71
C TRP A 98 -10.00 -0.05 3.88
N PRO A 99 -9.36 0.73 4.78
CA PRO A 99 -10.08 1.51 5.77
C PRO A 99 -11.14 2.43 5.19
N LEU A 100 -10.83 3.12 4.08
CA LEU A 100 -11.80 3.98 3.39
C LEU A 100 -13.01 3.17 2.90
N PHE A 101 -12.77 2.03 2.24
CA PHE A 101 -13.85 1.16 1.77
C PHE A 101 -14.70 0.64 2.92
N THR A 102 -14.07 0.27 4.04
CA THR A 102 -14.78 -0.22 5.22
C THR A 102 -15.65 0.85 5.84
N VAL A 103 -15.18 2.08 5.93
CA VAL A 103 -15.97 3.24 6.37
C VAL A 103 -17.18 3.43 5.45
N MET A 104 -16.99 3.44 4.14
CA MET A 104 -18.09 3.56 3.17
C MET A 104 -19.14 2.46 3.34
N MET A 105 -18.71 1.20 3.42
CA MET A 105 -19.62 0.07 3.61
C MET A 105 -20.32 0.10 4.97
N LYS A 106 -19.62 0.53 6.03
CA LYS A 106 -20.18 0.60 7.38
C LYS A 106 -21.31 1.63 7.49
N PHE A 107 -21.15 2.80 6.88
CA PHE A 107 -22.12 3.90 7.00
C PHE A 107 -23.21 3.89 5.93
N LEU A 108 -22.93 3.38 4.72
CA LEU A 108 -23.88 3.37 3.61
C LEU A 108 -24.53 1.99 3.39
N GLY A 109 -24.13 0.96 4.15
CA GLY A 109 -24.68 -0.39 4.04
C GLY A 109 -24.52 -0.97 2.63
N TYR A 110 -25.60 -1.55 2.08
CA TYR A 110 -25.60 -2.13 0.73
C TYR A 110 -25.27 -1.11 -0.37
N VAL A 111 -25.64 0.16 -0.20
CA VAL A 111 -25.27 1.22 -1.15
C VAL A 111 -23.75 1.44 -1.14
N GLY A 112 -23.13 1.42 0.03
CA GLY A 112 -21.68 1.52 0.17
C GLY A 112 -20.95 0.37 -0.53
N ILE A 113 -21.46 -0.84 -0.39
CA ILE A 113 -20.92 -2.02 -1.10
C ILE A 113 -21.01 -1.83 -2.62
N ALA A 114 -22.18 -1.42 -3.12
CA ALA A 114 -22.37 -1.17 -4.55
C ALA A 114 -21.40 -0.10 -5.08
N LEU A 115 -21.20 0.99 -4.33
CA LEU A 115 -20.26 2.05 -4.71
C LEU A 115 -18.81 1.57 -4.77
N VAL A 116 -18.36 0.77 -3.79
CA VAL A 116 -17.01 0.19 -3.80
C VAL A 116 -16.82 -0.73 -4.99
N VAL A 117 -17.79 -1.63 -5.26
CA VAL A 117 -17.75 -2.54 -6.40
C VAL A 117 -17.70 -1.78 -7.72
N VAL A 118 -18.59 -0.82 -7.92
CA VAL A 118 -18.62 0.01 -9.14
C VAL A 118 -17.31 0.79 -9.28
N GLY A 119 -16.80 1.38 -8.19
CA GLY A 119 -15.52 2.09 -8.19
C GLY A 119 -14.34 1.22 -8.61
N LEU A 120 -14.24 0.00 -8.07
CA LEU A 120 -13.20 -0.96 -8.44
C LEU A 120 -13.34 -1.43 -9.89
N LEU A 121 -14.56 -1.63 -10.39
CA LEU A 121 -14.80 -2.01 -11.79
C LEU A 121 -14.52 -0.86 -12.77
N ILE A 122 -14.70 0.40 -12.39
CA ILE A 122 -14.40 1.55 -13.25
C ILE A 122 -12.90 1.66 -13.57
N ILE A 123 -12.02 1.31 -12.63
CA ILE A 123 -10.55 1.43 -12.81
C ILE A 123 -10.05 0.67 -14.06
N PRO A 124 -10.28 -0.65 -14.22
CA PRO A 124 -9.83 -1.37 -15.41
C PRO A 124 -10.51 -0.86 -16.69
N GLN A 125 -11.77 -0.41 -16.65
CA GLN A 125 -12.45 0.16 -17.82
C GLN A 125 -11.77 1.46 -18.28
N LEU A 126 -11.36 2.33 -17.34
CA LEU A 126 -10.62 3.55 -17.65
C LEU A 126 -9.20 3.25 -18.16
N GLN A 127 -8.52 2.26 -17.58
CA GLN A 127 -7.20 1.82 -18.05
C GLN A 127 -7.26 1.26 -19.47
N TYR A 128 -8.25 0.41 -19.77
CA TYR A 128 -8.49 -0.13 -21.12
C TYR A 128 -8.80 0.99 -22.11
N ARG A 129 -9.69 1.93 -21.76
CA ARG A 129 -10.04 3.05 -22.64
C ARG A 129 -8.84 3.96 -22.95
N LYS A 130 -7.88 4.09 -22.04
CA LYS A 130 -6.70 4.94 -22.24
C LYS A 130 -5.63 4.27 -23.12
N ASN A 131 -5.54 2.95 -23.10
CA ASN A 131 -4.55 2.20 -23.86
C ASN A 131 -5.14 0.87 -24.37
N PRO A 132 -6.11 0.88 -25.31
CA PRO A 132 -6.83 -0.33 -25.69
C PRO A 132 -5.91 -1.39 -26.29
N ASP A 133 -4.94 -0.98 -27.12
CA ASP A 133 -4.00 -1.88 -27.77
C ASP A 133 -2.95 -2.44 -26.80
N GLY A 134 -2.52 -1.64 -25.82
CA GLY A 134 -1.47 -2.02 -24.87
C GLY A 134 -1.99 -2.68 -23.60
N TYR A 135 -3.28 -2.53 -23.28
CA TYR A 135 -3.86 -2.94 -21.99
C TYR A 135 -3.72 -4.44 -21.72
N PHE A 136 -4.03 -5.28 -22.71
CA PHE A 136 -3.84 -6.73 -22.61
C PHE A 136 -2.42 -7.13 -23.03
N LEU A 137 -1.85 -6.44 -24.02
CA LEU A 137 -0.53 -6.75 -24.55
C LEU A 137 0.58 -6.69 -23.50
N ILE A 138 0.52 -5.75 -22.54
CA ILE A 138 1.54 -5.65 -21.47
C ILE A 138 1.64 -6.93 -20.62
N VAL A 139 0.56 -7.70 -20.52
CA VAL A 139 0.51 -8.96 -19.75
C VAL A 139 0.76 -10.17 -20.65
N ASP A 140 0.19 -10.16 -21.86
CA ASP A 140 0.26 -11.28 -22.80
C ASP A 140 1.63 -11.40 -23.47
N ASP A 141 2.21 -10.26 -23.88
CA ASP A 141 3.53 -10.18 -24.53
C ASP A 141 4.22 -8.85 -24.18
N TYR A 142 4.99 -8.87 -23.10
CA TYR A 142 5.70 -7.70 -22.61
C TYR A 142 6.80 -7.22 -23.59
N GLU A 143 7.42 -8.12 -24.35
CA GLU A 143 8.49 -7.74 -25.30
C GLU A 143 7.90 -6.92 -26.44
N GLN A 144 6.80 -7.41 -27.02
CA GLN A 144 6.07 -6.68 -28.06
C GLN A 144 5.48 -5.36 -27.54
N TYR A 145 4.96 -5.36 -26.31
CA TYR A 145 4.51 -4.12 -25.65
C TYR A 145 5.65 -3.11 -25.51
N ALA A 146 6.82 -3.57 -25.02
CA ALA A 146 7.97 -2.72 -24.84
C ALA A 146 8.42 -2.14 -26.18
N GLU A 147 8.58 -2.93 -27.24
CA GLU A 147 8.97 -2.42 -28.56
C GLU A 147 8.02 -1.35 -29.10
N LYS A 148 6.70 -1.56 -28.97
CA LYS A 148 5.70 -0.60 -29.45
C LYS A 148 5.83 0.76 -28.74
N TYR A 149 6.01 0.75 -27.41
CA TYR A 149 5.98 1.97 -26.60
C TYR A 149 7.36 2.53 -26.22
N HIS A 150 8.47 1.80 -26.43
CA HIS A 150 9.83 2.32 -26.31
C HIS A 150 10.22 3.19 -27.50
N ASN A 151 9.69 2.90 -28.70
CA ASN A 151 9.98 3.64 -29.93
C ASN A 151 9.13 4.92 -30.10
N GLU A 152 8.10 5.10 -29.26
CA GLU A 152 7.22 6.28 -29.26
C GLU A 152 7.68 7.40 -28.29
N ASN A 153 8.73 7.16 -27.48
CA ASN A 153 9.35 8.14 -26.58
C ASN A 153 10.74 8.55 -27.07
#